data_AF-S8DMQ4-F1
#
_entry.id   AF-S8DMQ4-F1
#
_cell.length_a   1.000
_cell.length_b   1.000
_cell.length_c   1.000
_cell.angle_alpha   90.00
_cell.angle_beta   90.00
_cell.angle_gamma   90.00
#
_symmetry.space_group_name_H-M   'P 1'
#
loop_
_entity.id
_entity.type
_entity.pdbx_description
1 polymer ?
#
loop_
_entity_poly.entity_id
_entity_poly.type
_entity_poly.pdbx_seq_one_letter_code
_entity_poly.pdbx_strand_id
1 'polypeptide(L)' 'MNKITQGRRKIEMKKIENMSSRRVTFSKRRGGIFKKSSEICVLSGSEIAIIVESISG' A
#
# COMPACT_ATOMS: atom_id res chain seq x y z
N MET A 1 28.11 -7.12 -14.02
CA MET A 1 26.71 -7.54 -14.19
C MET A 1 25.82 -6.30 -14.02
N ASN A 2 25.09 -5.88 -15.06
CA ASN A 2 24.21 -4.72 -14.98
C ASN A 2 22.87 -5.10 -14.31
N LYS A 3 22.36 -4.25 -13.42
CA LYS A 3 21.06 -4.48 -12.74
C LYS A 3 19.91 -4.29 -13.73
N ILE A 4 18.95 -5.22 -13.72
CA ILE A 4 17.75 -5.22 -14.57
C ILE A 4 16.72 -4.16 -14.10
N THR A 5 16.63 -3.91 -12.78
CA THR A 5 15.71 -2.92 -12.22
C THR A 5 16.36 -2.06 -11.15
N GLN A 6 15.76 -0.90 -10.90
CA GLN A 6 16.21 0.06 -9.91
C GLN A 6 15.73 -0.28 -8.47
N GLY A 7 14.99 -1.39 -8.29
CA GLY A 7 14.51 -1.86 -6.98
C GLY A 7 13.48 -0.93 -6.30
N ARG A 8 13.26 -1.14 -5.00
CA ARG A 8 12.41 -0.26 -4.18
C ARG A 8 13.12 1.07 -3.96
N ARG A 9 12.43 2.17 -4.31
CA ARG A 9 12.93 3.53 -4.12
C ARG A 9 12.20 4.24 -2.99
N LYS A 10 12.92 5.12 -2.28
CA LYS A 10 12.32 6.06 -1.34
C LYS A 10 11.56 7.12 -2.12
N ILE A 11 10.36 7.45 -1.67
CA ILE A 11 9.52 8.53 -2.19
C ILE A 11 9.15 9.46 -1.05
N GLU A 12 8.86 10.72 -1.35
CA GLU A 12 8.34 11.68 -0.37
C GLU A 12 6.94 11.28 0.11
N MET A 13 6.64 11.55 1.39
CA MET A 13 5.32 11.30 1.97
C MET A 13 4.37 12.48 1.70
N LYS A 14 4.11 12.71 0.41
CA LYS A 14 3.16 13.70 -0.10
C LYS A 14 2.24 13.06 -1.13
N LYS A 15 1.23 13.81 -1.59
CA LYS A 15 0.35 13.37 -2.68
C LYS A 15 1.18 13.05 -3.93
N ILE A 16 0.94 11.88 -4.52
CA ILE A 16 1.57 11.49 -5.80
C ILE A 16 0.77 12.14 -6.92
N GLU A 17 1.38 13.07 -7.65
CA GLU A 17 0.70 13.78 -8.74
C GLU A 17 0.47 12.90 -9.97
N ASN A 18 1.42 12.03 -10.31
CA ASN A 18 1.26 11.09 -11.41
C ASN A 18 0.16 10.06 -11.10
N MET A 19 -0.92 10.11 -11.89
CA MET A 19 -2.12 9.27 -11.73
C MET A 19 -1.81 7.77 -11.77
N SER A 20 -1.01 7.30 -12.72
CA SER A 20 -0.67 5.89 -12.87
C SER A 20 0.14 5.38 -11.67
N SER A 21 1.17 6.13 -11.28
CA SER A 21 1.97 5.82 -10.08
C SER A 21 1.13 5.86 -8.80
N ARG A 22 0.18 6.81 -8.70
CA ARG A 22 -0.73 6.89 -7.56
C ARG A 22 -1.66 5.68 -7.49
N ARG A 23 -2.28 5.27 -8.60
CA ARG A 23 -3.13 4.07 -8.67
C ARG A 23 -2.38 2.79 -8.30
N VAL A 24 -1.18 2.59 -8.86
CA VAL A 24 -0.35 1.42 -8.54
C VAL A 24 0.08 1.43 -7.07
N THR A 25 0.48 2.60 -6.54
CA THR A 25 0.89 2.74 -5.13
C THR A 25 -0.29 2.47 -4.20
N PHE A 26 -1.48 2.98 -4.52
CA PHE A 26 -2.71 2.69 -3.79
C PHE A 26 -2.97 1.19 -3.72
N SER A 27 -2.99 0.49 -4.87
CA SER A 27 -3.25 -0.96 -4.91
C SER A 27 -2.24 -1.76 -4.08
N LYS A 28 -0.93 -1.41 -4.17
CA LYS A 28 0.12 -2.08 -3.39
C LYS A 28 0.02 -1.79 -1.88
N ARG A 29 -0.25 -0.54 -1.49
CA ARG A 29 -0.39 -0.15 -0.08
C ARG A 29 -1.66 -0.74 0.54
N ARG A 30 -2.76 -0.77 -0.21
CA ARG A 30 -4.01 -1.44 0.18
C ARG A 30 -3.75 -2.93 0.47
N GLY A 31 -3.07 -3.65 -0.43
CA GLY A 31 -2.71 -5.04 -0.14
C GLY A 31 -1.88 -5.20 1.15
N GLY A 32 -0.90 -4.31 1.35
CA GLY A 32 -0.06 -4.31 2.56
C GLY A 32 -0.81 -4.01 3.85
N ILE A 33 -1.73 -3.04 3.85
CA ILE A 33 -2.48 -2.65 5.06
C ILE A 33 -3.43 -3.76 5.50
N PHE A 34 -4.17 -4.36 4.57
CA PHE A 34 -5.07 -5.47 4.87
C PHE A 34 -4.33 -6.69 5.41
N LYS A 35 -3.16 -7.02 4.83
CA LYS A 35 -2.31 -8.09 5.36
C LYS A 35 -1.87 -7.80 6.79
N LYS A 36 -1.42 -6.59 7.07
CA LYS A 36 -0.96 -6.19 8.42
C LYS A 36 -2.08 -6.21 9.43
N SER A 37 -3.26 -5.71 9.07
CA SER A 37 -4.42 -5.75 9.97
C SER A 37 -4.90 -7.17 10.23
N SER A 38 -4.84 -8.06 9.24
CA SER A 38 -5.12 -9.49 9.47
C SER A 38 -4.12 -10.12 10.44
N GLU A 39 -2.82 -9.84 10.28
CA GLU A 39 -1.78 -10.29 11.21
C GLU A 39 -2.05 -9.78 12.64
N ILE A 40 -2.39 -8.49 12.80
CA ILE A 40 -2.70 -7.91 14.12
C ILE A 40 -3.94 -8.56 14.72
N CYS A 41 -5.02 -8.71 13.95
CA CYS A 41 -6.25 -9.35 14.40
C CYS A 41 -5.98 -10.76 14.95
N VAL A 42 -5.17 -11.56 14.26
CA VAL A 42 -4.78 -12.91 14.71
C VAL A 42 -3.90 -12.87 15.97
N LEU A 43 -2.95 -11.94 16.04
CA LEU A 43 -2.00 -11.85 17.15
C LEU A 43 -2.61 -11.30 18.45
N SER A 44 -3.49 -10.31 18.34
CA SER A 44 -4.07 -9.64 19.50
C SER A 44 -5.49 -10.10 19.84
N GLY A 45 -6.11 -10.92 18.99
CA GLY A 45 -7.51 -11.32 19.12
C GLY A 45 -8.49 -10.14 19.02
N SER A 46 -8.05 -9.00 18.48
CA SER A 46 -8.85 -7.78 18.40
C SER A 46 -9.63 -7.71 17.08
N GLU A 47 -10.83 -7.18 17.12
CA GLU A 47 -11.61 -6.88 15.92
C GLU A 47 -11.14 -5.56 15.29
N ILE A 48 -10.89 -5.56 13.97
CA ILE A 48 -10.36 -4.39 13.25
C ILE A 48 -11.23 -4.11 12.03
N ALA A 49 -11.75 -2.89 11.94
CA ALA A 49 -12.44 -2.39 10.76
C ALA A 49 -11.55 -1.42 9.97
N ILE A 50 -11.53 -1.55 8.64
CA ILE A 50 -10.76 -0.69 7.73
C ILE A 50 -11.66 -0.25 6.59
N ILE A 51 -11.70 1.05 6.33
CA ILE A 51 -12.40 1.65 5.19
C ILE A 51 -11.36 2.33 4.30
N VAL A 52 -11.32 1.94 3.02
CA VAL A 52 -10.44 2.52 2.01
C VAL A 52 -11.23 2.71 0.73
N GLU A 53 -11.25 3.94 0.23
CA GLU A 53 -11.91 4.29 -1.04
C GLU A 53 -10.87 4.55 -2.13
N SER A 54 -11.23 4.19 -3.36
CA SER A 54 -10.38 4.35 -4.53
C SER A 54 -10.83 5.57 -5.33
N ILE A 55 -9.90 6.24 -6.02
CA ILE A 55 -10.22 7.45 -6.81
C ILE A 55 -11.34 7.24 -7.85
N SER A 56 -11.67 5.99 -8.20
CA SER A 56 -12.75 5.64 -9.14
C SER A 56 -14.11 5.35 -8.49
N GLY A 57 -14.23 5.38 -7.16
CA GLY A 57 -15.33 4.70 -6.44
C GLY A 57 -15.02 3.23 -6.32
#